data_AF-A0A353SB12-F1
#
_entry.id   AF-A0A353SB12-F1
#
_cell.length_a   1.000
_cell.length_b   1.000
_cell.length_c   1.000
_cell.angle_alpha   90.00
_cell.angle_beta   90.00
_cell.angle_gamma   90.00
#
_symmetry.space_group_name_H-M   'P 1'
#
loop_
_entity.id
_entity.type
_entity.pdbx_description
1 polymer ?
#
loop_
_entity_poly.entity_id
_entity_poly.type
_entity_poly.pdbx_seq_one_letter_code
_entity_poly.pdbx_strand_id
1 'polypeptide(L)'
;MKYTAEVEHMCPLAKGAYHGPAPIPEEGKWVQAKTQEDISGFTHGIGWCAPQQGACKLTLNVKNGVIEECLVETIGCSGMTHSAAMAS
;
A
#
# COMPACT_ATOMS: atom_id res chain seq x y z
N MET A 1 -0.71 7.61 -42.18
CA MET A 1 -1.87 6.74 -41.90
C MET A 1 -3.12 7.60 -42.08
N LYS A 2 -4.01 7.30 -43.01
CA LYS A 2 -5.32 7.97 -43.14
C LYS A 2 -6.35 7.08 -42.44
N TYR A 3 -7.01 7.60 -41.42
CA TYR A 3 -8.07 6.86 -40.72
C TYR A 3 -9.36 6.88 -41.54
N THR A 4 -10.30 5.98 -41.25
CA THR A 4 -11.60 5.95 -41.92
C THR A 4 -12.42 7.19 -41.52
N ALA A 5 -13.33 7.63 -42.39
CA ALA A 5 -14.21 8.77 -42.10
C ALA A 5 -14.99 8.58 -40.78
N GLU A 6 -15.37 7.34 -40.47
CA GLU A 6 -16.02 7.00 -39.21
C GLU A 6 -15.15 7.35 -38.00
N VAL A 7 -13.85 7.01 -38.02
CA VAL A 7 -12.90 7.32 -36.94
C VAL A 7 -12.62 8.83 -36.86
N GLU A 8 -12.59 9.55 -37.99
CA GLU A 8 -12.44 11.01 -38.00
C GLU A 8 -13.64 11.75 -37.40
N HIS A 9 -14.83 11.16 -37.45
CA HIS A 9 -16.07 11.72 -36.89
C HIS A 9 -16.41 11.22 -35.48
N MET A 10 -15.61 10.32 -34.91
CA MET A 10 -15.77 9.93 -33.50
C MET A 10 -15.40 11.09 -32.58
N CYS A 11 -16.18 11.29 -31.51
CA CYS A 11 -15.84 12.25 -30.45
C CYS A 11 -14.64 11.72 -29.65
N PRO A 12 -13.48 12.40 -29.66
CA PRO A 12 -12.33 11.94 -28.89
C PRO A 12 -12.65 12.04 -27.39
N LEU A 13 -12.75 10.89 -26.73
CA LEU A 13 -12.80 10.82 -25.28
C LEU A 13 -11.38 10.94 -24.73
N ALA A 14 -11.18 11.88 -23.83
CA ALA A 14 -9.90 12.06 -23.18
C ALA A 14 -9.58 10.78 -22.36
N LYS A 15 -8.44 10.14 -22.62
CA LYS A 15 -8.01 8.90 -21.95
C LYS A 15 -7.53 9.16 -20.51
N GLY A 16 -8.37 8.85 -19.53
CA GLY A 16 -7.98 8.57 -18.14
C GLY A 16 -7.82 9.79 -17.22
N ALA A 17 -7.35 9.55 -15.99
CA ALA A 17 -7.06 10.58 -15.01
C ALA A 17 -5.67 11.20 -15.26
N TYR A 18 -5.59 12.53 -15.40
CA TYR A 18 -4.34 13.26 -15.72
C TYR A 18 -3.61 13.79 -14.49
N HIS A 19 -4.10 13.45 -13.29
CA HIS A 19 -3.77 14.17 -12.06
C HIS A 19 -2.74 13.45 -11.19
N GLY A 20 -2.17 12.35 -11.70
CA GLY A 20 -1.28 11.49 -10.93
C GLY A 20 -2.01 10.69 -9.85
N PRO A 21 -1.27 10.08 -8.89
CA PRO A 21 -1.87 9.36 -7.78
C PRO A 21 -2.61 10.32 -6.85
N ALA A 22 -3.65 9.82 -6.20
CA ALA A 22 -4.36 10.59 -5.17
C ALA A 22 -3.38 10.92 -4.03
N PRO A 23 -3.32 12.18 -3.58
CA PRO A 23 -2.45 12.55 -2.46
C PRO A 23 -2.93 11.86 -1.18
N ILE A 24 -1.98 11.33 -0.40
CA ILE A 24 -2.23 10.73 0.91
C ILE A 24 -1.72 11.66 2.02
N PRO A 25 -2.40 11.72 3.16
CA PRO A 25 -1.94 12.50 4.30
C PRO A 25 -0.87 11.72 5.06
N GLU A 26 0.32 12.29 5.19
CA GLU A 26 1.41 11.75 6.00
C GLU A 26 2.29 12.86 6.56
N GLU A 27 2.75 12.71 7.81
CA GLU A 27 3.70 13.64 8.47
C GLU A 27 3.32 15.13 8.33
N GLY A 28 2.01 15.44 8.34
CA GLY A 28 1.49 16.80 8.20
C GLY A 28 1.50 17.37 6.77
N LYS A 29 1.72 16.53 5.75
CA LYS A 29 1.71 16.91 4.33
C LYS A 29 0.73 16.05 3.53
N TRP A 30 0.33 16.57 2.37
CA TRP A 30 -0.38 15.80 1.35
C TRP A 30 0.63 15.38 0.28
N VAL A 31 1.00 14.10 0.26
CA VAL A 31 2.05 13.57 -0.62
C VAL A 31 1.42 12.75 -1.73
N GLN A 32 1.75 13.07 -2.98
CA GLN A 32 1.41 12.22 -4.13
C GLN A 32 2.46 11.13 -4.28
N ALA A 33 2.31 10.05 -3.52
CA ALA A 33 3.27 8.95 -3.51
C ALA A 33 3.36 8.26 -4.88
N LYS A 34 4.54 8.28 -5.49
CA LYS A 34 4.86 7.63 -6.77
C LYS A 34 5.90 6.53 -6.59
N THR A 35 6.82 6.71 -5.64
CA THR A 35 7.85 5.74 -5.28
C THR A 35 7.73 5.33 -3.81
N GLN A 36 8.50 4.33 -3.39
CA GLN A 36 8.52 3.88 -2.00
C GLN A 36 9.10 4.96 -1.07
N GLU A 37 10.10 5.73 -1.53
CA GLU A 37 10.74 6.76 -0.69
C GLU A 37 9.77 7.90 -0.34
N ASP A 38 8.69 8.06 -1.10
CA ASP A 38 7.63 9.02 -0.82
C ASP A 38 6.75 8.63 0.38
N ILE A 39 6.93 7.44 0.97
CA ILE A 39 6.07 6.94 2.05
C ILE A 39 6.72 7.20 3.42
N SER A 40 6.01 7.92 4.27
CA SER A 40 6.34 8.06 5.69
C SER A 40 5.08 7.99 6.54
N GLY A 41 5.13 7.29 7.67
CA GLY A 41 4.02 7.31 8.60
C GLY A 41 3.97 6.14 9.55
N PHE A 42 3.04 6.25 10.49
CA PHE A 42 2.73 5.24 11.47
C PHE A 42 1.47 4.49 11.05
N THR A 43 1.58 3.19 10.82
CA THR A 43 0.47 2.35 10.35
C THR A 43 0.42 1.02 11.08
N HIS A 44 -0.74 0.38 11.09
CA HIS A 44 -0.89 -0.96 11.62
C HIS A 44 -1.88 -1.77 10.79
N GLY A 45 -1.68 -3.08 10.77
CA GLY A 45 -2.54 -4.03 10.07
C GLY A 45 -2.64 -5.34 10.82
N ILE A 46 -3.79 -5.99 10.71
CA ILE A 46 -4.04 -7.31 11.31
C ILE A 46 -4.23 -8.32 10.18
N GLY A 47 -3.39 -9.34 10.16
CA GLY A 47 -3.54 -10.50 9.29
C GLY A 47 -3.93 -11.74 10.10
N TRP A 48 -4.71 -12.63 9.50
CA TRP A 48 -5.14 -13.87 10.13
C TRP A 48 -4.58 -15.07 9.38
N CYS A 49 -4.21 -16.13 10.09
CA CYS A 49 -3.89 -17.41 9.46
C CYS A 49 -5.19 -18.20 9.24
N ALA A 50 -5.39 -18.81 8.07
CA ALA A 50 -6.50 -19.73 7.85
C ALA A 50 -6.33 -20.97 8.76
N PRO A 51 -7.33 -21.43 9.54
CA PRO A 51 -8.76 -21.10 9.53
C PRO A 51 -9.20 -20.09 10.62
N GLN A 52 -8.62 -18.88 10.63
CA GLN A 52 -8.87 -17.80 11.62
C GLN A 52 -8.61 -18.19 13.08
N GLN A 53 -7.79 -19.23 13.30
CA GLN A 53 -7.41 -19.70 14.64
C GLN A 53 -6.31 -18.85 15.31
N GLY A 54 -5.88 -17.78 14.64
CA GLY A 54 -4.92 -16.84 15.18
C GLY A 54 -4.82 -15.58 14.32
N ALA A 55 -4.23 -14.54 14.90
CA ALA A 55 -4.04 -13.25 14.29
C ALA A 55 -2.65 -12.71 14.62
N CYS A 56 -2.07 -11.99 13.67
CA CYS A 56 -0.85 -11.23 13.81
C CYS A 56 -1.13 -9.77 13.48
N LYS A 57 -0.82 -8.87 14.42
CA LYS A 57 -0.87 -7.43 14.24
C LYS A 57 0.55 -6.93 14.02
N LEU A 58 0.76 -6.25 12.89
CA LEU A 58 1.97 -5.50 12.60
C LEU A 58 1.70 -4.03 12.86
N THR A 59 2.59 -3.38 13.59
CA THR A 59 2.62 -1.93 13.75
C THR A 59 3.95 -1.43 13.23
N LEU A 60 3.93 -0.53 12.24
CA LEU A 60 5.11 -0.05 11.52
C LEU A 60 5.24 1.46 11.66
N ASN A 61 6.47 1.90 11.93
CA ASN A 61 6.90 3.28 11.78
C ASN A 61 7.82 3.36 10.55
N VAL A 62 7.35 4.01 9.50
CA VAL A 62 8.05 4.12 8.21
C VAL A 62 8.53 5.54 8.01
N LYS A 63 9.79 5.72 7.59
CA LYS A 63 10.36 7.01 7.17
C LYS A 63 11.08 6.87 5.85
N ASN A 64 10.73 7.72 4.89
CA ASN A 64 11.33 7.73 3.54
C ASN A 64 11.38 6.33 2.91
N GLY A 65 10.30 5.56 3.04
CA GLY A 65 10.19 4.20 2.54
C GLY A 65 10.87 3.13 3.40
N VAL A 66 11.60 3.48 4.46
CA VAL A 66 12.31 2.53 5.34
C VAL A 66 11.51 2.27 6.60
N ILE A 67 11.38 1.01 7.01
CA ILE A 67 10.81 0.64 8.30
C ILE A 67 11.86 0.94 9.37
N GLU A 68 11.67 1.98 10.17
CA GLU A 68 12.57 2.32 11.27
C GLU A 68 12.24 1.54 12.54
N GLU A 69 10.95 1.30 12.79
CA GLU A 69 10.49 0.52 13.94
C GLU A 69 9.33 -0.40 13.53
N CYS A 70 9.31 -1.60 14.10
CA CYS A 70 8.27 -2.59 13.90
C CYS A 70 7.92 -3.23 15.23
N LEU A 71 6.63 -3.41 15.50
CA LEU A 71 6.11 -4.25 16.58
C LEU A 71 5.22 -5.33 15.97
N VAL A 72 5.55 -6.59 16.27
CA VAL A 72 4.82 -7.77 15.85
C VAL A 72 4.11 -8.38 17.06
N GLU A 73 2.79 -8.35 17.08
CA GLU A 73 1.96 -8.92 18.14
C GLU A 73 1.19 -10.12 17.58
N THR A 74 1.28 -11.28 18.21
CA THR A 74 0.68 -12.51 17.65
C THR A 74 -0.07 -13.32 18.70
N ILE A 75 -1.19 -13.89 18.28
CA ILE A 75 -1.96 -14.88 19.04
C ILE A 75 -2.29 -16.05 18.10
N GLY A 76 -1.90 -17.28 18.47
CA GLY A 76 -2.12 -18.45 17.63
C GLY A 76 -1.25 -19.64 18.01
N CYS A 77 -1.08 -20.57 17.07
CA CYS A 77 -0.21 -21.72 17.24
C CYS A 77 1.28 -21.34 17.30
N SER A 78 2.12 -22.25 17.79
CA SER A 78 3.58 -22.05 17.85
C SER A 78 4.21 -21.72 16.50
N GLY A 79 3.66 -22.29 15.41
CA GLY A 79 4.09 -21.96 14.04
C GLY A 79 3.94 -20.47 13.73
N MET A 80 2.84 -19.85 14.16
CA MET A 80 2.62 -18.42 13.98
C MET A 80 3.62 -17.59 14.78
N THR A 81 3.85 -17.94 16.05
CA THR A 81 4.84 -17.24 16.90
C THR A 81 6.25 -17.33 16.33
N HIS A 82 6.64 -18.50 15.82
CA HIS A 82 7.95 -18.66 15.17
C HIS A 82 8.04 -17.84 13.87
N SER A 83 7.00 -17.85 13.03
CA SER A 83 6.99 -17.04 11.81
C SER A 83 7.04 -15.54 12.10
N ALA A 84 6.30 -15.08 13.11
CA ALA A 84 6.31 -13.69 13.56
C ALA A 84 7.70 -13.27 14.07
N ALA A 85 8.36 -14.12 14.87
CA ALA A 85 9.71 -13.85 15.39
C ALA A 85 10.81 -13.90 14.32
N MET A 86 10.61 -14.64 13.23
CA MET A 86 11.55 -14.64 12.09
C MET A 86 11.40 -13.41 11.20
N ALA A 87 10.24 -12.76 11.23
CA ALA A 87 9.94 -11.57 10.43
C ALA A 87 10.26 -10.25 11.13
N SER A 88 10.59 -10.28 12.43
CA SER A 88 10.94 -9.12 13.26
C SER A 88 12.41 -8.74 13.19
#